data_AF-A0A952SVU9-F1
#
_entry.id   AF-A0A952SVU9-F1
#
_cell.length_a   1.000
_cell.length_b   1.000
_cell.length_c   1.000
_cell.angle_alpha   90.00
_cell.angle_beta   90.00
_cell.angle_gamma   90.00
#
_symmetry.space_group_name_H-M   'P 1'
#
loop_
_entity.id
_entity.type
_entity.pdbx_description
1 polymer ?
#
loop_
_entity_poly.entity_id
_entity_poly.type
_entity_poly.pdbx_seq_one_letter_code
_entity_poly.pdbx_strand_id
1 'polypeptide(L)'
;MPETASLELTMLQFRLAIVRTATDPFLQRFNLTMNVQGQGGCKSTTELFPDTGYAGRRNVYLAAKGNVYVVGQYDARVINVQTCRTDLAEFRHLDRDVIFLGSFDQDQEKHWRYVSALQQPELPFEKR
;
A
#
# COMPACT_ATOMS: atom_id res chain seq x y z
N MET A 1 16.57 -8.67 6.55
CA MET A 1 15.35 -9.34 7.08
C MET A 1 14.13 -8.65 6.50
N PRO A 2 12.99 -9.34 6.32
CA PRO A 2 11.77 -8.70 5.86
C PRO A 2 11.30 -7.64 6.87
N GLU A 3 10.92 -6.48 6.38
CA GLU A 3 10.34 -5.40 7.18
C GLU A 3 8.83 -5.33 6.92
N THR A 4 8.01 -5.27 7.96
CA THR A 4 6.56 -5.24 7.82
C THR A 4 6.00 -3.94 8.37
N ALA A 5 5.15 -3.28 7.57
CA ALA A 5 4.34 -2.16 8.02
C ALA A 5 2.86 -2.50 7.82
N SER A 6 2.00 -2.04 8.71
CA SER A 6 0.56 -2.31 8.62
C SER A 6 -0.31 -1.10 8.94
N LEU A 7 -1.48 -1.09 8.33
CA LEU A 7 -2.61 -0.21 8.58
C LEU A 7 -3.79 -1.06 9.05
N GLU A 8 -4.42 -0.65 10.15
CA GLU A 8 -5.68 -1.21 10.65
C GLU A 8 -6.81 -0.21 10.40
N LEU A 9 -7.87 -0.65 9.73
CA LEU A 9 -9.10 0.10 9.54
C LEU A 9 -10.20 -0.56 10.37
N THR A 10 -10.25 -0.22 11.67
CA THR A 10 -11.14 -0.86 12.65
C THR A 10 -12.61 -0.81 12.24
N MET A 11 -13.07 0.32 11.69
CA MET A 11 -14.45 0.51 11.19
C MET A 11 -14.83 -0.47 10.08
N LEU A 12 -13.85 -0.98 9.34
CA LEU A 12 -14.03 -1.91 8.23
C LEU A 12 -13.64 -3.35 8.61
N GLN A 13 -13.21 -3.59 9.86
CA GLN A 13 -12.62 -4.86 10.30
C GLN A 13 -11.55 -5.37 9.33
N PHE A 14 -10.69 -4.44 8.88
CA PHE A 14 -9.75 -4.66 7.79
C PHE A 14 -8.33 -4.32 8.20
N ARG A 15 -7.40 -5.20 7.81
CA ARG A 15 -5.96 -5.05 8.00
C ARG A 15 -5.26 -5.13 6.66
N LEU A 16 -4.41 -4.14 6.40
CA LEU A 16 -3.51 -4.12 5.26
C LEU A 16 -2.06 -4.10 5.77
N ALA A 17 -1.25 -5.06 5.34
CA ALA A 17 0.17 -5.09 5.67
C ALA A 17 1.00 -5.22 4.40
N ILE A 18 2.04 -4.41 4.25
CA ILE A 18 3.01 -4.55 3.16
C ILE A 18 4.34 -5.00 3.77
N VAL A 19 4.84 -6.12 3.27
CA VAL A 19 6.14 -6.68 3.64
C VAL A 19 7.13 -6.29 2.59
N ARG A 20 8.23 -5.66 3.01
CA ARG A 20 9.36 -5.29 2.18
C ARG A 20 10.51 -6.25 2.42
N THR A 21 10.97 -6.93 1.38
CA THR A 21 12.04 -7.92 1.47
C THR A 21 13.20 -7.52 0.57
N ALA A 22 14.39 -7.30 1.15
CA ALA A 22 15.59 -6.99 0.40
C ALA A 22 15.95 -8.14 -0.55
N THR A 23 16.18 -7.83 -1.82
CA THR A 23 16.58 -8.80 -2.84
C THR A 23 18.06 -8.72 -3.17
N ASP A 24 18.75 -7.69 -2.68
CA ASP A 24 20.16 -7.43 -2.90
C ASP A 24 20.81 -6.95 -1.58
N PRO A 25 22.02 -7.41 -1.24
CA PRO A 25 22.70 -7.02 0.00
C PRO A 25 23.22 -5.57 0.01
N PHE A 26 23.40 -4.93 -1.15
CA PHE A 26 24.02 -3.60 -1.26
C PHE A 26 23.11 -2.56 -1.94
N LEU A 27 22.30 -3.00 -2.90
CA LEU A 27 21.39 -2.13 -3.63
C LEU A 27 20.06 -1.98 -2.89
N GLN A 28 19.47 -0.78 -2.97
CA GLN A 28 18.11 -0.53 -2.51
C GLN A 28 17.11 -1.14 -3.49
N ARG A 29 16.98 -2.46 -3.42
CA ARG A 29 16.07 -3.28 -4.22
C ARG A 29 15.29 -4.19 -3.29
N PHE A 30 13.97 -4.08 -3.36
CA PHE A 30 13.08 -4.84 -2.50
C PHE A 30 11.88 -5.38 -3.28
N ASN A 31 11.49 -6.61 -2.96
CA ASN A 31 10.17 -7.11 -3.30
C ASN A 31 9.16 -6.60 -2.27
N LEU A 32 7.95 -6.31 -2.73
CA LEU A 32 6.85 -5.82 -1.91
C LEU A 32 5.69 -6.81 -2.00
N THR A 33 5.37 -7.44 -0.87
CA THR A 33 4.25 -8.37 -0.77
C THR A 33 3.15 -7.74 0.09
N MET A 34 1.99 -7.51 -0.51
CA MET A 34 0.81 -6.98 0.17
C MET A 34 -0.04 -8.12 0.73
N ASN A 35 -0.40 -8.02 2.00
CA ASN A 35 -1.27 -8.95 2.70
C ASN A 35 -2.51 -8.21 3.17
N VAL A 36 -3.67 -8.76 2.84
CA VAL A 36 -4.98 -8.23 3.20
C VAL A 36 -5.67 -9.22 4.12
N GLN A 37 -6.30 -8.73 5.18
CA GLN A 37 -7.20 -9.51 6.03
C GLN A 37 -8.45 -8.68 6.27
N GLY A 38 -9.62 -9.28 6.10
CA GLY A 38 -10.91 -8.60 6.21
C GLY A 38 -11.87 -9.32 7.13
N GLN A 39 -13.10 -8.81 7.17
CA GLN A 39 -14.18 -9.38 7.96
C GLN A 39 -14.45 -10.85 7.55
N GLY A 40 -14.89 -11.66 8.52
CA GLY A 40 -15.20 -13.07 8.27
C GLY A 40 -13.96 -13.95 8.03
N GLY A 41 -12.76 -13.42 8.29
CA GLY A 41 -11.51 -14.15 8.16
C GLY A 41 -11.00 -14.29 6.74
N CYS A 42 -11.54 -13.53 5.76
CA CYS A 42 -10.97 -13.51 4.42
C CYS A 42 -9.52 -13.00 4.47
N LYS A 43 -8.66 -13.57 3.63
CA LYS A 43 -7.27 -13.16 3.48
C LYS A 43 -6.82 -13.28 2.04
N SER A 44 -5.94 -12.38 1.62
CA SER A 44 -5.26 -12.51 0.34
C SER A 44 -3.84 -11.96 0.41
N THR A 45 -3.02 -12.42 -0.52
CA THR A 45 -1.65 -11.97 -0.68
C THR A 45 -1.43 -11.59 -2.15
N THR A 46 -0.75 -10.49 -2.41
CA THR A 46 -0.51 -9.97 -3.75
C THR A 46 0.88 -9.34 -3.84
N GLU A 47 1.64 -9.73 -4.86
CA GLU A 47 2.91 -9.09 -5.18
C GLU A 47 2.66 -7.72 -5.82
N LEU A 48 3.36 -6.70 -5.32
CA LEU A 48 3.33 -5.34 -5.88
C LEU A 48 4.52 -5.13 -6.80
N PHE A 49 4.47 -4.05 -7.57
CA PHE A 49 5.67 -3.62 -8.28
C PHE A 49 6.83 -3.45 -7.28
N PRO A 50 8.06 -3.91 -7.58
CA PRO A 50 9.15 -3.88 -6.62
C PRO A 50 9.61 -2.44 -6.32
N ASP A 51 10.16 -2.24 -5.13
CA ASP A 51 10.88 -1.01 -4.80
C ASP A 51 12.28 -1.09 -5.40
N THR A 52 12.45 -0.47 -6.57
CA THR A 52 13.75 -0.26 -7.18
C THR A 52 13.92 1.22 -7.48
N GLY A 53 15.03 1.83 -7.03
CA GLY A 53 15.31 3.24 -7.30
C GLY A 53 14.41 4.22 -6.52
N TYR A 54 14.02 3.89 -5.29
CA TYR A 54 13.16 4.70 -4.40
C TYR A 54 11.68 4.80 -4.86
N ALA A 55 11.21 3.83 -5.64
CA ALA A 55 9.81 3.71 -6.07
C ALA A 55 8.94 2.91 -5.06
N GLY A 56 9.36 2.85 -3.80
CA GLY A 56 8.74 2.02 -2.77
C GLY A 56 7.44 2.56 -2.17
N ARG A 57 7.16 3.87 -2.26
CA ARG A 57 5.97 4.48 -1.65
C ARG A 57 4.68 3.84 -2.16
N ARG A 58 3.78 3.46 -1.26
CA ARG A 58 2.42 3.01 -1.57
C ARG A 58 1.41 3.86 -0.82
N ASN A 59 0.69 4.71 -1.54
CA ASN A 59 -0.40 5.52 -0.98
C ASN A 59 -1.64 4.65 -0.82
N VAL A 60 -2.38 4.88 0.26
CA VAL A 60 -3.61 4.18 0.58
C VAL A 60 -4.77 5.15 0.54
N TYR A 61 -5.83 4.78 -0.17
CA TYR A 61 -7.04 5.58 -0.26
C TYR A 61 -8.27 4.76 0.09
N LEU A 62 -9.26 5.40 0.71
CA LEU A 62 -10.61 4.88 0.83
C LEU A 62 -11.45 5.41 -0.33
N ALA A 63 -11.98 4.49 -1.12
CA ALA A 63 -12.86 4.79 -2.24
C ALA A 63 -14.34 4.49 -1.91
N ALA A 64 -15.21 4.78 -2.87
CA ALA A 64 -16.63 4.48 -2.75
C ALA A 64 -16.87 2.98 -2.50
N LYS A 65 -18.02 2.68 -1.89
CA LYS A 65 -18.46 1.31 -1.55
C LYS A 65 -17.49 0.55 -0.61
N GLY A 66 -16.61 1.28 0.09
CA GLY A 66 -15.68 0.70 1.05
C GLY A 66 -14.51 -0.05 0.41
N ASN A 67 -14.21 0.19 -0.87
CA ASN A 67 -13.00 -0.33 -1.48
C ASN A 67 -11.78 0.43 -0.97
N VAL A 68 -10.65 -0.27 -0.83
CA VAL A 68 -9.38 0.32 -0.46
C VAL A 68 -8.45 0.27 -1.66
N TYR A 69 -7.86 1.40 -2.02
CA TYR A 69 -6.89 1.48 -3.10
C TYR A 69 -5.49 1.54 -2.52
N VAL A 70 -4.57 0.80 -3.12
CA VAL A 70 -3.13 0.89 -2.85
C VAL A 70 -2.45 1.29 -4.15
N VAL A 71 -1.92 2.50 -4.19
CA VAL A 71 -1.37 3.11 -5.39
C VAL A 71 0.12 3.34 -5.19
N GLY A 72 0.93 2.80 -6.09
CA GLY A 72 2.35 3.11 -6.24
C GLY A 72 2.60 3.91 -7.51
N GLN A 73 3.88 4.15 -7.80
CA GLN A 73 4.29 4.86 -9.01
C GLN A 73 3.97 4.10 -10.31
N TYR A 74 3.98 2.76 -10.26
CA TYR A 74 3.87 1.91 -11.46
C TYR A 74 2.73 0.89 -11.40
N ASP A 75 2.06 0.75 -10.25
CA ASP A 75 0.92 -0.12 -10.09
C ASP A 75 -0.17 0.49 -9.20
N ALA A 76 -1.42 0.12 -9.46
CA ALA A 76 -2.55 0.44 -8.62
C ALA A 76 -3.36 -0.83 -8.33
N ARG A 77 -3.65 -1.08 -7.06
CA ARG A 77 -4.42 -2.23 -6.61
C ARG A 77 -5.73 -1.75 -6.02
N VAL A 78 -6.82 -2.38 -6.44
CA VAL A 78 -8.15 -2.18 -5.85
C VAL A 78 -8.47 -3.38 -4.99
N ILE A 79 -8.78 -3.14 -3.73
CA ILE A 79 -9.08 -4.16 -2.73
C ILE A 79 -10.56 -4.07 -2.37
N ASN A 80 -11.29 -5.15 -2.61
CA ASN A 80 -12.62 -5.31 -2.06
C ASN A 80 -12.52 -5.84 -0.63
N VAL A 81 -12.93 -5.03 0.35
CA VAL A 81 -12.73 -5.33 1.78
C VAL A 81 -13.56 -6.52 2.27
N GLN A 82 -14.74 -6.76 1.66
CA GLN A 82 -15.63 -7.85 2.07
C GLN A 82 -15.14 -9.22 1.61
N THR A 83 -14.48 -9.28 0.44
CA THR A 83 -14.01 -10.54 -0.16
C THR A 83 -12.50 -10.72 -0.08
N CYS A 84 -11.76 -9.69 0.37
CA CYS A 84 -10.31 -9.60 0.32
C CYS A 84 -9.73 -9.77 -1.10
N ARG A 85 -10.54 -9.66 -2.15
CA ARG A 85 -10.05 -9.76 -3.52
C ARG A 85 -9.29 -8.49 -3.89
N THR A 86 -8.12 -8.70 -4.49
CA THR A 86 -7.25 -7.62 -4.99
C THR A 86 -7.13 -7.75 -6.49
N ASP A 87 -7.48 -6.68 -7.21
CA ASP A 87 -7.35 -6.60 -8.67
C ASP A 87 -6.34 -5.52 -9.06
N LEU A 88 -5.63 -5.74 -10.18
CA LEU A 88 -4.81 -4.70 -10.80
C LEU A 88 -5.72 -3.73 -11.54
N ALA A 89 -5.54 -2.43 -11.32
CA ALA A 89 -6.27 -1.38 -12.00
C ALA A 89 -5.32 -0.49 -12.81
N GLU A 90 -5.82 0.03 -13.93
CA GLU A 90 -5.17 1.13 -14.63
C GLU A 90 -5.47 2.45 -13.91
N PHE A 91 -4.47 3.32 -13.77
CA PHE A 91 -4.61 4.59 -13.04
C PHE A 91 -5.80 5.46 -13.52
N ARG A 92 -6.07 5.47 -14.82
CA ARG A 92 -7.19 6.23 -15.41
C ARG A 92 -8.58 5.75 -15.00
N HIS A 93 -8.70 4.52 -14.49
CA HIS A 93 -9.96 3.90 -14.09
C HIS A 93 -10.20 3.99 -12.58
N LEU A 94 -9.29 4.59 -11.81
CA LEU A 94 -9.51 4.83 -10.39
C LEU A 94 -10.53 5.95 -10.19
N ASP A 95 -11.40 5.78 -9.20
CA ASP A 95 -12.29 6.83 -8.74
C ASP A 95 -11.48 8.07 -8.34
N ARG A 96 -11.99 9.26 -8.68
CA ARG A 96 -11.35 10.54 -8.31
C ARG A 96 -11.78 11.04 -6.94
N ASP A 97 -12.99 10.69 -6.52
CA ASP A 97 -13.55 11.04 -5.21
C ASP A 97 -13.13 9.99 -4.18
N VAL A 98 -11.87 10.09 -3.76
CA VAL A 98 -11.26 9.20 -2.76
C VAL A 98 -10.69 9.99 -1.58
N ILE A 99 -10.60 9.32 -0.43
CA ILE A 99 -10.02 9.90 0.78
C ILE A 99 -8.63 9.30 0.98
N PHE A 100 -7.60 10.16 0.96
CA PHE A 100 -6.24 9.74 1.29
C PHE A 100 -6.14 9.37 2.77
N LEU A 101 -5.68 8.15 3.05
CA LEU A 101 -5.54 7.62 4.41
C LEU A 101 -4.11 7.76 4.94
N GLY A 102 -3.12 7.67 4.05
CA GLY A 102 -1.70 7.68 4.40
C GLY A 102 -0.87 6.91 3.39
N SER A 103 0.41 6.70 3.70
CA SER A 103 1.34 6.02 2.82
C SER A 103 2.20 5.01 3.58
N PHE A 104 2.47 3.88 2.94
CA PHE A 104 3.62 3.06 3.29
C PHE A 104 4.85 3.65 2.60
N ASP A 105 5.87 4.01 3.37
CA ASP A 105 7.08 4.62 2.85
C ASP A 105 8.28 4.34 3.75
N GLN A 106 9.47 4.64 3.23
CA GLN A 106 10.68 4.79 4.03
C GLN A 106 10.64 6.07 4.83
N ASP A 107 11.05 6.01 6.09
CA ASP A 107 11.40 7.21 6.83
C ASP A 107 12.83 7.69 6.53
N GLN A 108 13.25 8.77 7.21
CA GLN A 108 14.58 9.34 7.03
C GLN A 108 15.71 8.37 7.41
N GLU A 109 15.43 7.39 8.26
CA GLU A 109 16.34 6.32 8.67
C GLU A 109 16.23 5.08 7.77
N LYS A 110 15.41 5.16 6.70
CA LYS A 110 15.11 4.10 5.72
C LYS A 110 14.29 2.93 6.27
N HIS A 111 13.68 3.07 7.45
CA HIS A 111 12.79 2.04 7.98
C HIS A 111 11.47 2.03 7.23
N TRP A 112 10.99 0.82 6.90
CA TRP A 112 9.67 0.66 6.28
C TRP A 112 8.55 0.89 7.30
N ARG A 113 7.68 1.86 7.06
CA ARG A 113 6.58 2.18 7.96
C ARG A 113 5.34 2.67 7.24
N TYR A 114 4.22 2.65 7.97
CA TYR A 114 3.01 3.34 7.57
C TYR A 114 2.96 4.72 8.24
N VAL A 115 2.66 5.76 7.46
CA VAL A 115 2.50 7.14 7.93
C VAL A 115 1.08 7.58 7.59
N SER A 116 0.31 7.98 8.61
CA SER A 116 -1.09 8.39 8.42
C SER A 116 -1.19 9.78 7.76
N ALA A 117 -2.33 10.05 7.10
CA ALA A 117 -2.64 11.35 6.52
C ALA A 117 -2.69 12.49 7.55
N LEU A 118 -2.92 12.16 8.84
CA LEU A 118 -2.87 13.13 9.94
C LEU A 118 -1.44 13.60 10.24
N GLN A 119 -0.44 12.74 9.95
CA GLN A 119 0.97 13.03 10.19
C GLN A 119 1.64 13.65 8.96
N GLN A 120 1.27 13.18 7.77
CA GLN A 120 1.86 13.65 6.53
C GLN A 120 0.80 13.75 5.43
N PRO A 121 0.66 14.91 4.77
CA PRO A 121 -0.24 15.03 3.64
C PRO A 121 0.24 14.18 2.46
N GLU A 122 -0.67 13.96 1.50
CA GLU A 122 -0.34 13.27 0.27
C GLU A 122 0.81 13.99 -0.47
N LEU A 123 1.79 13.19 -0.90
CA LEU A 123 2.93 13.67 -1.68
C LEU A 123 2.86 13.10 -3.09
N PRO A 124 3.26 13.88 -4.12
CA PRO A 124 3.38 13.36 -5.47
C PRO A 124 4.42 12.24 -5.53
N PHE A 125 4.23 11.30 -6.46
CA PHE A 125 5.21 10.23 -6.75
C PHE A 125 6.43 10.75 -7.50
N GLU A 126 6.27 11.85 -8.26
CA GLU A 126 7.38 12.50 -8.95
C GLU A 126 8.29 13.21 -7.94
N LYS A 127 9.59 12.96 -8.03
CA LYS A 127 10.59 13.77 -7.33
C LYS A 127 10.62 15.15 -7.99
N ARG A 128 10.35 16.19 -7.21
CA ARG A 128 10.64 17.58 -7.60
C ARG A 128 12.14 17.81 -7.60
#